data_AF-S8F0S1-F1
#
_entry.id   AF-S8F0S1-F1
#
_cell.length_a   1.000
_cell.length_b   1.000
_cell.length_c   1.000
_cell.angle_alpha   90.00
_cell.angle_beta   90.00
_cell.angle_gamma   90.00
#
_symmetry.space_group_name_H-M   'P 1'
#
loop_
_entity.id
_entity.type
_entity.pdbx_description
1 polymer ?
#
loop_
_entity_poly.entity_id
_entity_poly.type
_entity_poly.pdbx_seq_one_letter_code
_entity_poly.pdbx_strand_id
1 'polypeptide(L)'
;MARAMGAPGKPVHVAVRDALKRNRGYSLVMCGHSLGAGVAALLALMWANPYTRLTHQHSGLPRRRMVSAYCIAPPCLTSPALGKIAAKSGLIVSFVYSTDIVSRLSLGSVRDLTRCAAWLCKAEDAHGEGYSKVTKRALRWKAGTRRISGRKFPTLKLALSMRAKPSLPRPAPRCVDAWLHSAPSALASY
;
A
#
# COMPACT_ATOMS: atom_id res chain seq x y z
N MET A 1 -8.72 11.95 8.10
CA MET A 1 -7.84 12.91 7.38
C MET A 1 -8.30 13.22 5.96
N ALA A 2 -8.36 12.27 5.02
CA ALA A 2 -8.71 12.57 3.62
C ALA A 2 -10.01 13.39 3.45
N ARG A 3 -11.10 13.03 4.15
CA ARG A 3 -12.34 13.83 4.17
C ARG A 3 -12.17 15.24 4.75
N ALA A 4 -11.38 15.38 5.82
CA ALA A 4 -11.17 16.68 6.46
C ALA A 4 -10.40 17.66 5.55
N MET A 5 -9.56 17.14 4.66
CA MET A 5 -8.74 17.93 3.74
C MET A 5 -9.39 18.12 2.37
N GLY A 6 -10.04 17.08 1.83
CA GLY A 6 -10.47 17.01 0.44
C GLY A 6 -11.97 16.97 0.18
N ALA A 7 -12.83 17.06 1.21
CA ALA A 7 -14.24 17.29 0.98
C ALA A 7 -14.47 18.68 0.33
N PRO A 8 -15.58 18.89 -0.41
CA PRO A 8 -15.88 20.17 -1.01
C PRO A 8 -15.78 21.33 -0.02
N GLY A 9 -15.06 22.38 -0.39
CA GLY A 9 -14.86 23.57 0.45
C GLY A 9 -13.76 23.45 1.52
N LYS A 10 -13.11 22.30 1.66
CA LYS A 10 -11.95 22.14 2.55
C LYS A 10 -10.67 22.72 1.92
N PRO A 11 -9.66 23.09 2.73
CA PRO A 11 -8.51 23.87 2.24
C PRO A 11 -7.79 23.25 1.02
N VAL A 12 -7.51 21.95 1.06
CA VAL A 12 -6.84 21.26 -0.06
C VAL A 12 -7.76 21.16 -1.28
N HIS A 13 -9.04 20.89 -1.06
CA HIS A 13 -10.04 20.89 -2.14
C HIS A 13 -10.11 22.24 -2.86
N VAL A 14 -10.21 23.33 -2.11
CA VAL A 14 -10.28 24.70 -2.66
C VAL A 14 -9.02 25.03 -3.45
N ALA A 15 -7.84 24.76 -2.89
CA ALA A 15 -6.57 24.99 -3.56
C ALA A 15 -6.45 24.23 -4.88
N VAL A 16 -6.79 22.93 -4.89
CA VAL A 16 -6.74 22.08 -6.09
C VAL A 16 -7.79 22.52 -7.11
N ARG A 17 -9.02 22.83 -6.67
CA ARG A 17 -10.09 23.34 -7.53
C ARG A 17 -9.65 24.61 -8.25
N ASP A 18 -9.08 25.57 -7.52
CA ASP A 18 -8.70 26.86 -8.07
C ASP A 18 -7.46 26.75 -8.96
N ALA A 19 -6.53 25.85 -8.65
CA ALA A 19 -5.43 25.50 -9.54
C ALA A 19 -5.92 24.88 -10.86
N LEU A 20 -6.87 23.94 -10.82
CA LEU A 20 -7.44 23.29 -12.00
C LEU A 20 -8.34 24.21 -12.83
N LYS A 21 -8.93 25.26 -12.22
CA LYS A 21 -9.67 26.31 -12.93
C LYS A 21 -8.72 27.24 -13.69
N ARG A 22 -7.62 27.64 -13.05
CA ARG A 22 -6.60 28.51 -13.66
C ARG A 22 -5.83 27.81 -14.79
N ASN A 23 -5.58 26.52 -14.65
CA ASN A 23 -4.81 25.73 -15.63
C ASN A 23 -5.73 24.81 -16.43
N ARG A 24 -6.33 25.35 -17.50
CA ARG A 24 -7.22 24.57 -18.37
C ARG A 24 -6.44 23.46 -19.09
N GLY A 25 -7.01 22.25 -19.13
CA GLY A 25 -6.42 21.10 -19.80
C GLY A 25 -5.46 20.28 -18.94
N TYR A 26 -5.01 20.81 -17.80
CA TYR A 26 -4.07 20.12 -16.92
C TYR A 26 -4.73 18.92 -16.23
N SER A 27 -3.92 17.89 -15.99
CA SER A 27 -4.28 16.73 -15.18
C SER A 27 -3.85 16.95 -13.73
N LEU A 28 -4.39 16.13 -12.82
CA LEU A 28 -4.01 16.12 -11.42
C LEU A 28 -3.20 14.86 -11.11
N VAL A 29 -1.94 15.06 -10.73
CA VAL A 29 -1.09 13.99 -10.22
C VAL A 29 -0.92 14.17 -8.72
N MET A 30 -1.16 13.10 -7.97
CA MET A 30 -1.01 13.06 -6.53
C MET A 30 0.09 12.07 -6.17
N CYS A 31 0.87 12.37 -5.15
CA CYS A 31 1.86 11.45 -4.64
C CYS A 31 1.89 11.48 -3.11
N GLY A 32 2.46 10.44 -2.54
CA GLY A 32 2.71 10.38 -1.11
C GLY A 32 3.49 9.14 -0.72
N HIS A 33 4.03 9.17 0.50
CA HIS A 33 4.73 8.06 1.13
C HIS A 33 3.98 7.61 2.39
N SER A 34 3.97 6.30 2.68
CA SER A 34 3.39 5.72 3.89
C SER A 34 1.92 6.16 4.10
N LEU A 35 1.58 6.73 5.26
CA LEU A 35 0.24 7.28 5.53
C LEU A 35 -0.17 8.35 4.50
N GLY A 36 0.77 9.19 4.06
CA GLY A 36 0.52 10.21 3.04
C GLY A 36 0.15 9.60 1.69
N ALA A 37 0.76 8.47 1.32
CA ALA A 37 0.37 7.70 0.15
C ALA A 37 -1.08 7.22 0.26
N GLY A 38 -1.48 6.83 1.48
CA GLY A 38 -2.86 6.43 1.75
C GLY A 38 -3.86 7.58 1.64
N VAL A 39 -3.50 8.76 2.14
CA VAL A 39 -4.33 9.96 1.95
C VAL A 39 -4.45 10.32 0.48
N ALA A 40 -3.35 10.29 -0.28
CA ALA A 40 -3.36 10.58 -1.72
C ALA A 40 -4.27 9.63 -2.51
N ALA A 41 -4.18 8.32 -2.25
CA ALA A 41 -5.05 7.31 -2.85
C ALA A 41 -6.54 7.56 -2.54
N LEU A 42 -6.88 7.86 -1.29
CA LEU A 42 -8.26 8.14 -0.89
C LEU A 42 -8.80 9.43 -1.52
N LEU A 43 -7.98 10.47 -1.63
CA LEU A 43 -8.36 11.70 -2.33
C LEU A 43 -8.62 11.45 -3.82
N ALA A 44 -7.76 10.67 -4.49
CA ALA A 44 -7.97 10.28 -5.87
C ALA A 44 -9.31 9.53 -6.07
N LEU A 45 -9.64 8.59 -5.17
CA LEU A 45 -10.92 7.87 -5.20
C LEU A 45 -12.13 8.75 -4.86
N MET A 46 -11.95 9.76 -4.01
CA MET A 46 -13.01 10.72 -3.67
C MET A 46 -13.29 11.71 -4.80
N TRP A 47 -12.29 12.02 -5.63
CA TRP A 47 -12.37 13.06 -6.64
C TRP A 47 -12.61 12.53 -8.05
N ALA A 48 -12.16 11.31 -8.36
CA ALA A 48 -12.25 10.71 -9.68
C ALA A 48 -13.04 9.41 -9.70
N ASN A 49 -13.66 9.14 -10.85
CA ASN A 49 -14.28 7.85 -11.10
C ASN A 49 -13.18 6.77 -11.25
N PRO A 50 -13.24 5.65 -10.49
CA PRO A 50 -12.19 4.64 -10.48
C PRO A 50 -12.07 3.85 -11.79
N TYR A 51 -13.04 3.92 -12.69
CA TYR A 51 -13.00 3.28 -14.00
C TYR A 51 -12.38 4.17 -15.07
N THR A 52 -12.69 5.47 -15.06
CA THR A 52 -12.29 6.41 -16.12
C THR A 52 -11.10 7.29 -15.74
N ARG A 53 -10.78 7.37 -14.45
CA ARG A 53 -9.81 8.31 -13.86
C ARG A 53 -10.16 9.79 -14.03
N LEU A 54 -11.39 10.09 -14.42
CA LEU A 54 -11.83 11.46 -14.63
C LEU A 54 -12.52 12.00 -13.39
N THR A 55 -12.25 13.26 -13.07
CA THR A 55 -12.99 13.98 -12.03
C THR A 55 -14.49 13.98 -12.33
N HIS A 56 -15.29 13.61 -11.33
CA HIS A 56 -16.74 13.58 -11.43
C HIS A 56 -17.39 14.84 -10.84
N GLN A 57 -18.63 15.15 -11.24
CA GLN A 57 -19.31 16.39 -10.83
C GLN A 57 -19.45 16.54 -9.31
N HIS A 58 -19.79 15.46 -8.61
CA HIS A 58 -19.93 15.48 -7.14
C HIS A 58 -18.63 15.79 -6.38
N SER A 59 -17.47 15.73 -7.02
CA SER A 59 -16.19 16.06 -6.38
C SER A 59 -16.06 17.57 -6.13
N GLY A 60 -16.84 18.41 -6.82
CA GLY A 60 -16.69 19.87 -6.79
C GLY A 60 -15.43 20.39 -7.50
N LEU A 61 -14.65 19.51 -8.15
CA LEU A 61 -13.54 19.87 -9.02
C LEU A 61 -14.02 20.10 -10.46
N PRO A 62 -13.25 20.83 -11.30
CA PRO A 62 -13.53 20.92 -12.73
C PRO A 62 -13.69 19.52 -13.34
N ARG A 63 -14.72 19.32 -14.18
CA ARG A 63 -15.06 18.01 -14.73
C ARG A 63 -14.01 17.52 -15.73
N ARG A 64 -13.96 16.19 -15.90
CA ARG A 64 -13.16 15.52 -16.94
C ARG A 64 -11.67 15.87 -16.87
N ARG A 65 -11.14 16.08 -15.67
CA ARG A 65 -9.70 16.17 -15.43
C ARG A 65 -9.18 14.78 -15.10
N MET A 66 -8.13 14.37 -15.79
CA MET A 66 -7.48 13.09 -15.54
C MET A 66 -6.78 13.14 -14.18
N VAL A 67 -6.92 12.08 -13.39
CA VAL A 67 -6.34 11.96 -12.05
C VAL A 67 -5.45 10.71 -12.01
N SER A 68 -4.29 10.82 -11.37
CA SER A 68 -3.42 9.67 -11.09
C SER A 68 -2.74 9.84 -9.73
N ALA A 69 -2.64 8.77 -8.96
CA ALA A 69 -1.98 8.75 -7.66
C ALA A 69 -0.82 7.75 -7.66
N TYR A 70 0.37 8.24 -7.31
CA TYR A 70 1.58 7.45 -7.12
C TYR A 70 1.88 7.30 -5.64
N CYS A 71 1.63 6.11 -5.12
CA CYS A 71 1.60 5.82 -3.71
C CYS A 71 2.80 4.97 -3.33
N ILE A 72 3.72 5.50 -2.52
CA ILE A 72 4.91 4.77 -2.07
C ILE A 72 4.66 4.22 -0.66
N ALA A 73 4.87 2.92 -0.45
CA ALA A 73 4.60 2.25 0.82
C ALA A 73 3.18 2.47 1.39
N PRO A 74 2.08 2.50 0.59
CA PRO A 74 0.75 2.77 1.12
C PRO A 74 0.26 1.62 2.01
N PRO A 75 -0.53 1.89 3.07
CA PRO A 75 -1.24 0.85 3.80
C PRO A 75 -2.40 0.27 2.96
N CYS A 76 -3.03 -0.81 3.43
CA CYS A 76 -4.22 -1.38 2.78
C CYS A 76 -5.47 -0.53 3.10
N LEU A 77 -5.95 0.24 2.11
CA LEU A 77 -7.03 1.24 2.30
C LEU A 77 -8.40 0.79 1.80
N THR A 78 -8.42 0.00 0.73
CA THR A 78 -9.65 -0.34 -0.01
C THR A 78 -9.89 -1.83 0.02
N SER A 79 -11.12 -2.24 -0.31
CA SER A 79 -11.41 -3.64 -0.60
C SER A 79 -10.58 -4.15 -1.80
N PRO A 80 -10.30 -5.46 -1.89
CA PRO A 80 -9.59 -6.03 -3.04
C PRO A 80 -10.28 -5.74 -4.39
N ALA A 81 -11.62 -5.73 -4.41
CA ALA A 81 -12.39 -5.43 -5.62
C ALA A 81 -12.15 -3.99 -6.10
N LEU A 82 -12.24 -3.00 -5.21
CA LEU A 82 -11.99 -1.60 -5.57
C LEU A 82 -10.53 -1.35 -5.92
N GLY A 83 -9.59 -1.99 -5.20
CA GLY A 83 -8.17 -1.92 -5.50
C GLY A 83 -7.85 -2.44 -6.91
N LYS A 84 -8.47 -3.55 -7.32
CA LYS A 84 -8.32 -4.10 -8.68
C LYS A 84 -8.84 -3.14 -9.75
N ILE A 85 -9.98 -2.48 -9.51
CA ILE A 85 -10.54 -1.49 -10.45
C ILE A 85 -9.60 -0.28 -10.58
N ALA A 86 -9.16 0.29 -9.46
CA ALA A 86 -8.28 1.46 -9.44
C ALA A 86 -6.90 1.16 -10.06
N ALA A 87 -6.37 -0.04 -9.87
CA ALA A 87 -5.14 -0.49 -10.51
C ALA A 87 -5.33 -0.68 -12.02
N LYS A 88 -6.44 -1.32 -12.44
CA LYS A 88 -6.73 -1.57 -13.87
C LYS A 88 -6.89 -0.28 -14.66
N SER A 89 -7.57 0.72 -14.10
CA SER A 89 -7.70 2.01 -14.77
C SER A 89 -6.41 2.81 -14.74
N GLY A 90 -5.47 2.50 -13.83
CA GLY A 90 -4.27 3.27 -13.56
C GLY A 90 -4.55 4.53 -12.72
N LEU A 91 -5.64 4.56 -11.95
CA LEU A 91 -5.97 5.68 -11.05
C LEU A 91 -4.98 5.72 -9.90
N ILE A 92 -4.60 4.54 -9.39
CA ILE A 92 -3.67 4.38 -8.28
C ILE A 92 -2.59 3.39 -8.71
N VAL A 93 -1.34 3.82 -8.58
CA VAL A 93 -0.15 2.99 -8.74
C VAL A 93 0.54 2.95 -7.39
N SER A 94 0.71 1.75 -6.84
CA SER A 94 1.34 1.54 -5.53
C SER A 94 2.73 0.93 -5.69
N PHE A 95 3.73 1.52 -5.06
CA PHE A 95 5.09 1.00 -4.95
C PHE A 95 5.28 0.41 -3.56
N VAL A 96 5.53 -0.90 -3.50
CA VAL A 96 5.74 -1.63 -2.25
C VAL A 96 7.08 -2.34 -2.30
N TYR A 97 7.95 -2.05 -1.33
CA TYR A 97 9.28 -2.64 -1.29
C TYR A 97 9.34 -3.84 -0.35
N SER A 98 9.79 -5.00 -0.85
CA SER A 98 10.10 -6.19 -0.06
C SER A 98 9.04 -6.50 1.01
N THR A 99 9.44 -6.67 2.27
CA THR A 99 8.60 -6.98 3.43
C THR A 99 8.10 -5.74 4.19
N ASP A 100 7.94 -4.60 3.52
CA ASP A 100 7.44 -3.35 4.12
C ASP A 100 6.16 -3.56 4.94
N ILE A 101 6.26 -3.41 6.25
CA ILE A 101 5.15 -3.67 7.16
C ILE A 101 3.95 -2.75 6.89
N VAL A 102 4.17 -1.51 6.43
CA VAL A 102 3.10 -0.52 6.26
C VAL A 102 2.08 -1.02 5.26
N SER A 103 2.52 -1.57 4.13
CA SER A 103 1.64 -2.12 3.10
C SER A 103 0.92 -3.40 3.48
N ARG A 104 1.16 -3.94 4.68
CA ARG A 104 0.46 -5.10 5.23
C ARG A 104 -0.48 -4.69 6.37
N LEU A 105 -0.45 -3.43 6.77
CA LEU A 105 -1.37 -2.89 7.77
C LEU A 105 -2.72 -2.57 7.11
N SER A 106 -3.77 -3.13 7.70
CA SER A 106 -5.15 -2.69 7.51
C SER A 106 -5.66 -2.02 8.78
N LEU A 107 -6.80 -1.34 8.70
CA LEU A 107 -7.46 -0.80 9.90
C LEU A 107 -7.74 -1.90 10.95
N GLY A 108 -8.10 -3.11 10.51
CA GLY A 108 -8.27 -4.26 11.40
C GLY A 108 -6.97 -4.64 12.08
N SER A 109 -5.90 -4.84 11.29
CA SER A 109 -4.57 -5.20 11.80
C SER A 109 -4.02 -4.18 12.79
N VAL A 110 -4.20 -2.88 12.54
CA VAL A 110 -3.77 -1.83 13.47
C VAL A 110 -4.55 -1.89 14.77
N ARG A 111 -5.88 -2.05 14.72
CA ARG A 111 -6.72 -2.20 15.92
C ARG A 111 -6.33 -3.43 16.73
N ASP A 112 -6.04 -4.54 16.06
CA ASP A 112 -5.64 -5.77 16.73
C ASP A 112 -4.25 -5.63 17.35
N LEU A 113 -3.29 -5.00 16.66
CA LEU A 113 -1.98 -4.67 17.23
C LEU A 113 -2.11 -3.77 18.47
N THR A 114 -2.94 -2.73 18.43
CA THR A 114 -3.18 -1.86 19.58
C THR A 114 -3.78 -2.63 20.76
N ARG A 115 -4.75 -3.52 20.51
CA ARG A 115 -5.32 -4.38 21.54
C ARG A 115 -4.27 -5.30 22.13
N CYS A 116 -3.53 -6.04 21.29
CA CYS A 116 -2.46 -6.92 21.74
C CYS A 116 -1.44 -6.18 22.59
N ALA A 117 -1.04 -4.96 22.20
CA ALA A 117 -0.15 -4.13 22.99
C ALA A 117 -0.75 -3.79 24.36
N ALA A 118 -2.03 -3.39 24.42
CA ALA A 118 -2.71 -3.12 25.68
C ALA A 118 -2.80 -4.36 26.59
N TRP A 119 -3.10 -5.53 26.03
CA TRP A 119 -3.10 -6.80 26.77
C TRP A 119 -1.71 -7.14 27.33
N LEU A 120 -0.65 -6.89 26.55
CA LEU A 120 0.72 -7.10 27.00
C LEU A 120 1.13 -6.17 28.12
N CYS A 121 0.75 -4.89 28.08
CA CYS A 121 1.01 -3.96 29.19
C CYS A 121 0.29 -4.43 30.46
N LYS A 122 -1.00 -4.75 30.36
CA LYS A 122 -1.79 -5.22 31.51
C LYS A 122 -1.23 -6.51 32.13
N ALA A 123 -0.77 -7.45 31.30
CA ALA A 123 -0.18 -8.71 31.77
C ALA A 123 1.21 -8.50 32.41
N GLU A 124 1.96 -7.48 31.98
CA GLU A 124 3.23 -7.11 32.62
C GLU A 124 2.98 -6.61 34.04
N ASP A 125 2.03 -5.68 34.21
CA ASP A 125 1.72 -5.08 35.51
C ASP A 125 1.12 -6.10 36.50
N ALA A 126 0.27 -7.02 36.01
CA ALA A 126 -0.41 -7.97 36.87
C ALA A 126 0.44 -9.19 37.26
N HIS A 127 1.24 -9.72 36.32
CA HIS A 127 1.88 -11.04 36.48
C HIS A 127 3.35 -11.07 36.02
N GLY A 128 3.92 -9.95 35.54
CA GLY A 128 5.26 -9.91 34.94
C GLY A 128 5.38 -10.79 33.68
N GLU A 129 4.26 -11.17 33.07
CA GLU A 129 4.20 -12.08 31.90
C GLU A 129 3.85 -11.36 30.59
N GLY A 130 3.98 -10.04 30.56
CA GLY A 130 3.60 -9.20 29.44
C GLY A 130 4.68 -9.05 28.36
N TYR A 131 4.90 -7.81 27.94
CA TYR A 131 5.79 -7.49 26.82
C TYR A 131 7.24 -7.93 27.08
N SER A 132 7.72 -7.97 28.33
CA SER A 132 9.10 -8.34 28.66
C SER A 132 9.39 -9.79 28.31
N LYS A 133 8.47 -10.72 28.61
CA LYS A 133 8.65 -12.15 28.29
C LYS A 133 8.56 -12.42 26.80
N VAL A 134 7.64 -11.76 26.10
CA VAL A 134 7.50 -11.87 24.64
C VAL A 134 8.76 -11.36 23.94
N THR A 135 9.27 -10.20 24.36
CA THR A 135 10.50 -9.61 23.81
C THR A 135 11.71 -10.52 24.06
N LYS A 136 11.86 -11.06 25.28
CA LYS A 136 12.93 -12.04 25.60
C LYS A 136 12.84 -13.29 24.72
N ARG A 137 11.65 -13.80 24.44
CA ARG A 137 11.45 -14.96 23.53
C ARG A 137 11.84 -14.62 22.09
N ALA A 138 11.42 -13.46 21.59
CA ALA A 138 11.73 -13.01 20.23
C ALA A 138 13.25 -12.77 20.04
N LEU A 139 13.91 -12.17 21.02
CA LEU A 139 15.36 -11.98 21.01
C LEU A 139 16.12 -13.32 20.97
N ARG A 140 15.71 -14.30 21.79
CA ARG A 140 16.30 -15.66 21.75
C ARG A 140 16.12 -16.33 20.38
N TRP A 141 14.96 -16.15 19.76
CA TRP A 141 14.71 -16.66 18.42
C TRP A 141 15.64 -16.02 17.39
N LYS A 142 15.77 -14.68 17.42
CA LYS A 142 16.66 -13.94 16.52
C LYS A 142 18.13 -14.29 16.72
N ALA A 143 18.56 -14.54 17.96
CA ALA A 143 19.91 -14.96 18.30
C ALA A 143 20.21 -16.45 17.96
N GLY A 144 19.29 -17.16 17.29
CA GLY A 144 19.48 -18.57 16.93
C GLY A 144 19.51 -19.52 18.14
N THR A 145 19.12 -19.04 19.32
CA THR A 145 19.26 -19.78 20.58
C THR A 145 18.04 -20.66 20.81
N ARG A 146 17.95 -21.78 20.07
CA ARG A 146 17.01 -22.85 20.43
C ARG A 146 17.75 -24.17 20.62
N ARG A 147 18.09 -24.49 21.87
CA ARG A 147 18.21 -25.90 22.32
C ARG A 147 16.79 -26.45 22.46
N ILE A 148 16.31 -27.13 21.42
CA ILE A 148 15.20 -28.08 21.55
C ILE A 148 15.86 -29.42 21.86
N SER A 149 15.43 -30.05 22.95
CA SER A 149 15.67 -31.47 23.19
C SER A 149 15.33 -32.29 21.93
N GLY A 150 16.36 -32.77 21.24
CA GLY A 150 16.27 -34.01 20.47
C GLY A 150 16.09 -33.97 18.95
N ARG A 151 15.84 -32.84 18.25
CA ARG A 151 15.87 -32.83 16.77
C ARG A 151 16.55 -31.58 16.21
N LYS A 152 17.71 -31.80 15.59
CA LYS A 152 18.40 -30.81 14.75
C LYS A 152 17.59 -30.63 13.46
N PHE A 153 16.94 -29.49 13.29
CA PHE A 153 16.64 -28.99 11.95
C PHE A 153 17.77 -28.04 11.57
N PRO A 154 18.45 -28.25 10.43
CA PRO A 154 19.51 -27.34 10.01
C PRO A 154 18.91 -25.94 9.87
N THR A 155 19.62 -24.95 10.39
CA THR A 155 19.40 -23.56 10.07
C THR A 155 19.37 -23.43 8.55
N LEU A 156 18.19 -23.16 7.99
CA LEU A 156 18.10 -22.63 6.64
C LEU A 156 18.77 -21.25 6.69
N LYS A 157 20.10 -21.24 6.50
CA LYS A 157 20.73 -20.18 5.73
C LYS A 157 19.85 -20.05 4.50
N LEU A 158 19.12 -18.95 4.40
CA LEU A 158 18.48 -18.54 3.16
C LEU A 158 19.63 -18.17 2.20
N ALA A 159 20.32 -19.20 1.72
CA ALA A 159 21.29 -19.10 0.66
C ALA A 159 20.48 -18.83 -0.60
N LEU A 160 20.55 -17.58 -1.02
CA LEU A 160 20.25 -17.16 -2.37
C LEU A 160 21.11 -18.02 -3.31
N SER A 161 20.58 -19.15 -3.78
CA SER A 161 21.23 -19.98 -4.80
C SER A 161 20.19 -20.36 -5.83
N MET A 162 20.22 -19.62 -6.93
CA MET A 162 19.58 -20.00 -8.18
C MET A 162 20.05 -21.39 -8.59
N ARG A 163 19.15 -22.36 -8.64
CA ARG A 163 19.27 -23.54 -9.52
C ARG A 163 17.90 -23.84 -10.13
N ALA A 164 17.79 -23.55 -11.41
CA ALA A 164 16.74 -24.04 -12.28
C ALA A 164 16.81 -25.57 -12.39
N LYS A 165 15.65 -26.25 -12.43
CA LYS A 165 15.40 -27.56 -13.06
C LYS A 165 13.87 -27.80 -13.17
N PRO A 166 13.38 -28.72 -14.03
CA PRO A 166 12.47 -28.35 -15.13
C PRO A 166 11.01 -28.81 -14.98
N SER A 167 10.15 -28.10 -15.72
CA SER A 167 8.84 -28.47 -16.30
C SER A 167 7.81 -29.25 -15.45
N LEU A 168 6.87 -28.51 -14.86
CA LEU A 168 5.46 -28.92 -14.71
C LEU A 168 4.53 -27.73 -15.12
N PRO A 169 3.27 -27.99 -15.52
CA PRO A 169 2.49 -27.07 -16.33
C PRO A 169 2.05 -25.82 -15.57
N ARG A 170 2.12 -24.67 -16.25
CA ARG A 170 1.83 -23.34 -15.71
C ARG A 170 0.34 -23.20 -15.34
N PRO A 171 -0.03 -22.78 -14.12
CA PRO A 171 -1.33 -22.18 -13.88
C PRO A 171 -1.38 -20.77 -14.50
N ALA A 172 -2.55 -20.36 -14.99
CA ALA A 172 -2.80 -19.12 -15.72
C ALA A 172 -2.25 -17.85 -15.03
N PRO A 173 -1.78 -16.84 -15.78
CA PRO A 173 -1.04 -15.70 -15.23
C PRO A 173 -1.95 -14.79 -14.38
N ARG A 174 -1.59 -14.64 -13.10
CA ARG A 174 -2.10 -13.60 -12.20
C ARG A 174 -1.31 -12.32 -12.42
N CYS A 175 -1.93 -11.32 -13.04
CA CYS A 175 -1.76 -9.85 -12.97
C CYS A 175 -0.42 -9.13 -12.67
N VAL A 176 0.73 -9.79 -12.45
CA VAL A 176 2.01 -9.10 -12.15
C VAL A 176 2.96 -8.99 -13.35
N ASP A 177 2.72 -9.67 -14.47
CA ASP A 177 3.63 -9.66 -15.63
C ASP A 177 3.27 -8.66 -16.75
N ALA A 178 2.20 -7.87 -16.60
CA ALA A 178 1.72 -6.99 -17.67
C ALA A 178 2.51 -5.68 -17.83
N TRP A 179 3.58 -5.44 -17.07
CA TRP A 179 4.27 -4.14 -17.05
C TRP A 179 5.56 -4.07 -17.88
N LEU A 180 6.04 -5.19 -18.44
CA LEU A 180 7.32 -5.24 -19.17
C LEU A 180 7.19 -5.36 -20.69
N HIS A 181 5.98 -5.32 -21.26
CA HIS A 181 5.77 -5.46 -22.72
C HIS A 181 4.91 -4.35 -23.36
N SER A 182 4.83 -3.17 -22.74
CA SER A 182 4.09 -2.04 -23.34
C SER A 182 4.78 -0.71 -23.10
N ALA A 183 6.02 -0.60 -23.55
CA ALA A 183 6.63 0.70 -23.85
C ALA A 183 6.53 0.91 -25.38
N PRO A 184 5.69 1.84 -25.88
CA PRO A 184 5.75 2.24 -27.27
C PRO A 184 7.02 3.07 -27.50
N SER A 185 7.88 2.56 -28.38
CA SER A 185 8.95 3.30 -29.04
C SER A 185 8.34 4.37 -29.95
N ALA A 186 8.42 5.63 -29.55
CA ALA A 186 8.13 6.76 -30.44
C ALA A 186 8.93 8.00 -29.98
N LEU A 187 10.20 8.06 -30.40
CA LEU A 187 11.02 9.27 -30.47
C LEU A 187 11.98 9.08 -31.65
N ALA A 188 11.51 9.43 -32.85
CA ALA A 188 12.35 9.82 -33.98
C ALA A 188 11.50 10.48 -35.08
N SER A 189 11.95 11.66 -35.49
CA SER A 189 11.61 12.40 -36.71
C SER A 189 10.45 13.42 -36.69
N TYR A 190 10.88 14.66 -36.96
CA TYR A 190 10.19 15.95 -37.20
C TYR A 190 9.77 16.76 -35.98
#